data_AF-A0A259RW33-F1
#
_entry.id   AF-A0A259RW33-F1
#
_cell.length_a   1.000
_cell.length_b   1.000
_cell.length_c   1.000
_cell.angle_alpha   90.00
_cell.angle_beta   90.00
_cell.angle_gamma   90.00
#
_symmetry.space_group_name_H-M   'P 1'
#
loop_
_entity.id
_entity.type
_entity.pdbx_description
1 polymer ?
#
loop_
_entity_poly.entity_id
_entity_poly.type
_entity_poly.pdbx_seq_one_letter_code
_entity_poly.pdbx_strand_id
1 'polypeptide(L)'
;EDTPRVLGVKLERSRLLILAVAALLAAFSVVAVGVIGFVGLVAPHAARALVGARHARVVPVAVLLGAVLVGLADAVGRTVIAPAQLPAGLVVAVLGAPYFVWLLWRSRDV
;
A
#
# COMPACT_ATOMS: atom_id res chain seq x y z
N GLU A 1 -10.84 -20.94 -7.31
CA GLU A 1 -11.58 -19.96 -8.14
C GLU A 1 -13.04 -20.32 -8.34
N ASP A 2 -13.47 -21.49 -7.87
CA ASP A 2 -14.81 -22.02 -8.15
C ASP A 2 -15.90 -21.50 -7.21
N THR A 3 -15.59 -21.24 -5.93
CA THR A 3 -16.56 -20.74 -4.95
C THR A 3 -17.28 -19.45 -5.36
N PRO A 4 -16.60 -18.39 -5.87
CA PRO A 4 -17.27 -17.18 -6.33
C PRO A 4 -18.10 -17.40 -7.61
N ARG A 5 -17.66 -18.29 -8.50
CA ARG A 5 -18.37 -18.65 -9.73
C ARG A 5 -19.70 -19.33 -9.41
N VAL A 6 -19.70 -20.25 -8.44
CA VAL A 6 -20.90 -20.93 -7.94
C VAL A 6 -21.88 -19.94 -7.29
N LEU A 7 -21.38 -18.86 -6.69
CA LEU A 7 -22.19 -17.77 -6.10
C LEU A 7 -22.66 -16.73 -7.13
N GLY A 8 -22.48 -16.97 -8.44
CA GLY A 8 -22.97 -16.10 -9.51
C GLY A 8 -22.12 -14.85 -9.76
N VAL A 9 -20.91 -14.76 -9.17
CA VAL A 9 -20.01 -13.63 -9.39
C VAL A 9 -19.40 -13.72 -10.79
N LYS A 10 -19.60 -12.68 -11.60
CA LYS A 10 -18.97 -12.52 -12.92
C LYS A 10 -17.49 -12.14 -12.76
N LEU A 11 -16.65 -13.13 -12.43
CA LEU A 11 -15.22 -12.97 -12.12
C LEU A 11 -14.46 -12.07 -13.10
N GLU A 12 -14.66 -12.28 -14.40
CA GLU A 12 -13.95 -11.55 -15.45
C GLU A 12 -14.27 -10.05 -15.44
N ARG A 13 -15.55 -9.70 -15.33
CA ARG A 13 -15.99 -8.30 -15.23
C ARG A 13 -15.51 -7.67 -13.92
N SER A 14 -15.63 -8.38 -12.80
CA SER A 14 -15.15 -7.88 -11.50
C SER A 14 -13.64 -7.62 -11.52
N ARG A 15 -12.85 -8.52 -12.12
CA ARG A 15 -11.40 -8.38 -12.25
C ARG A 15 -11.03 -7.16 -13.09
N LEU A 16 -11.66 -7.00 -14.26
CA LEU A 16 -11.41 -5.85 -15.14
C LEU A 16 -11.77 -4.53 -14.46
N LEU A 17 -12.90 -4.46 -13.74
CA LEU A 17 -13.30 -3.26 -13.00
C LEU A 17 -12.29 -2.91 -11.90
N ILE A 18 -11.88 -3.89 -11.09
CA ILE A 18 -10.92 -3.65 -10.01
C ILE A 18 -9.56 -3.21 -10.57
N LEU A 19 -9.09 -3.84 -11.64
CA LEU A 19 -7.83 -3.46 -12.29
C LEU A 19 -7.90 -2.05 -12.89
N ALA A 20 -9.00 -1.70 -13.56
CA ALA A 20 -9.20 -0.36 -14.12
C ALA A 20 -9.21 0.71 -13.03
N VAL A 21 -9.95 0.49 -11.94
CA VAL A 21 -9.99 1.41 -10.79
C VAL A 21 -8.61 1.53 -10.13
N ALA A 22 -7.92 0.41 -9.90
CA ALA A 22 -6.59 0.41 -9.31
C ALA A 22 -5.57 1.17 -10.18
N ALA A 23 -5.61 0.95 -11.50
CA ALA A 23 -4.72 1.61 -12.45
C ALA A 23 -4.99 3.12 -12.51
N LEU A 24 -6.26 3.54 -12.55
CA LEU A 24 -6.63 4.97 -12.55
C LEU A 24 -6.18 5.67 -11.26
N LEU A 25 -6.42 5.06 -10.09
CA LEU A 25 -5.99 5.61 -8.80
C LEU A 25 -4.46 5.69 -8.70
N ALA A 26 -3.75 4.66 -9.15
CA ALA A 26 -2.30 4.65 -9.18
C ALA A 26 -1.74 5.72 -10.12
N ALA A 27 -2.28 5.83 -11.34
CA ALA A 27 -1.86 6.84 -12.31
C ALA A 27 -2.09 8.26 -11.78
N PHE A 28 -3.25 8.52 -11.19
CA PHE A 28 -3.57 9.81 -10.58
C PHE A 28 -2.59 10.17 -9.45
N SER A 29 -2.27 9.21 -8.58
CA SER A 29 -1.28 9.40 -7.51
C SER A 29 0.11 9.70 -8.06
N VAL A 30 0.55 9.00 -9.10
CA VAL A 30 1.88 9.16 -9.70
C VAL A 30 2.02 10.49 -10.41
N VAL A 31 0.97 10.95 -11.11
CA VAL A 31 0.98 12.27 -11.75
C VAL A 31 1.01 13.40 -10.71
N ALA A 32 0.36 13.23 -9.57
CA ALA A 32 0.28 14.26 -8.54
C ALA A 32 1.55 14.41 -7.70
N VAL A 33 2.19 13.30 -7.31
CA VAL A 33 3.29 13.31 -6.30
C VAL A 33 4.56 12.60 -6.80
N GLY A 34 4.51 11.99 -7.98
CA GLY A 34 5.58 11.14 -8.50
C GLY A 34 5.51 9.70 -8.00
N VAL A 35 6.52 8.91 -8.34
CA VAL A 35 6.57 7.48 -8.01
C VAL A 35 6.91 7.28 -6.54
N ILE A 36 6.02 6.61 -5.80
CA ILE A 36 6.24 6.21 -4.40
C ILE A 36 6.22 4.69 -4.31
N GLY A 37 7.36 4.09 -3.92
CA GLY A 37 7.49 2.66 -3.72
C GLY A 37 7.00 2.20 -2.34
N PHE A 38 6.81 0.88 -2.19
CA PHE A 38 6.55 0.16 -0.94
C PHE A 38 5.22 0.44 -0.21
N VAL A 39 4.61 1.62 -0.30
CA VAL A 39 3.33 1.95 0.39
C VAL A 39 2.25 0.93 0.08
N GLY A 40 2.09 0.58 -1.20
CA GLY A 40 1.09 -0.39 -1.67
C GLY A 40 1.33 -1.82 -1.18
N LEU A 41 2.50 -2.13 -0.62
CA LEU A 41 2.80 -3.42 -0.01
C LEU A 41 2.67 -3.35 1.52
N VAL A 42 3.26 -2.33 2.13
CA VAL A 42 3.34 -2.15 3.59
C VAL A 42 1.96 -1.87 4.19
N ALA A 43 1.24 -0.87 3.68
CA ALA A 43 -0.03 -0.42 4.25
C ALA A 43 -1.13 -1.51 4.28
N PRO A 44 -1.43 -2.23 3.16
CA PRO A 44 -2.46 -3.27 3.20
C PRO A 44 -2.02 -4.51 3.98
N HIS A 45 -0.71 -4.78 4.08
CA HIS A 45 -0.22 -5.88 4.91
C HIS A 45 -0.37 -5.56 6.40
N ALA A 46 0.05 -4.37 6.83
CA ALA A 46 -0.17 -3.89 8.19
C ALA A 46 -1.67 -3.84 8.54
N ALA A 47 -2.52 -3.37 7.62
CA ALA A 47 -3.97 -3.38 7.82
C ALA A 47 -4.51 -4.80 8.03
N ARG A 48 -4.08 -5.79 7.23
CA ARG A 48 -4.48 -7.18 7.43
C ARG A 48 -4.03 -7.75 8.76
N ALA A 49 -2.83 -7.40 9.22
CA ALA A 49 -2.34 -7.82 10.53
C ALA A 49 -3.14 -7.20 11.69
N LEU A 50 -3.68 -5.98 11.51
CA LEU A 50 -4.45 -5.28 12.55
C LEU A 50 -5.94 -5.64 12.59
N VAL A 51 -6.61 -5.75 11.45
CA VAL A 51 -8.08 -5.94 11.39
C VAL A 51 -8.53 -7.26 10.78
N GLY A 52 -7.59 -8.15 10.45
CA GLY A 52 -7.83 -9.46 9.86
C GLY A 52 -8.06 -9.44 8.35
N ALA A 53 -8.60 -10.53 7.80
CA ALA A 53 -8.69 -10.74 6.35
C ALA A 53 -9.93 -10.11 5.66
N ARG A 54 -10.84 -9.46 6.41
CA ARG A 54 -12.09 -8.95 5.83
C ARG A 54 -11.84 -7.66 5.05
N HIS A 55 -11.93 -7.73 3.72
CA HIS A 55 -11.70 -6.61 2.78
C HIS A 55 -12.43 -5.31 3.18
N ALA A 56 -13.67 -5.39 3.65
CA ALA A 56 -14.45 -4.23 4.09
C ALA A 56 -13.78 -3.44 5.25
N ARG A 57 -12.95 -4.10 6.07
CA ARG A 57 -12.17 -3.45 7.15
C ARG A 57 -10.75 -3.13 6.69
N VAL A 58 -10.15 -4.02 5.90
CA VAL A 58 -8.76 -3.85 5.42
C VAL A 58 -8.61 -2.62 4.55
N VAL A 59 -9.54 -2.37 3.62
CA VAL A 59 -9.45 -1.23 2.70
C VAL A 59 -9.38 0.12 3.42
N PRO A 60 -10.33 0.49 4.32
CA PRO A 60 -10.26 1.78 5.01
C PRO A 60 -9.04 1.90 5.91
N VAL A 61 -8.65 0.82 6.61
CA VAL A 61 -7.46 0.83 7.47
C VAL A 61 -6.18 0.98 6.65
N ALA A 62 -6.08 0.33 5.48
CA ALA A 62 -4.94 0.46 4.59
C ALA A 62 -4.82 1.88 4.02
N VAL A 63 -5.94 2.55 3.71
CA VAL A 63 -5.95 3.96 3.28
C VAL A 63 -5.40 4.85 4.39
N LEU A 64 -5.88 4.69 5.63
CA LEU A 64 -5.41 5.48 6.77
C LEU A 64 -3.92 5.24 7.07
N LEU A 65 -3.48 3.98 7.10
CA LEU A 65 -2.07 3.65 7.34
C LEU A 65 -1.17 4.18 6.22
N GLY A 66 -1.61 4.10 4.96
CA GLY A 66 -0.89 4.66 3.82
C GLY A 66 -0.76 6.18 3.92
N ALA A 67 -1.84 6.88 4.28
CA ALA A 67 -1.84 8.33 4.46
C ALA A 67 -0.88 8.76 5.58
N VAL A 68 -0.91 8.08 6.72
CA VAL A 68 0.00 8.33 7.85
C VAL A 68 1.45 8.05 7.45
N LEU A 69 1.73 6.92 6.79
CA LEU A 69 3.08 6.54 6.37
C LEU A 69 3.69 7.57 5.43
N VAL A 70 2.95 7.98 4.39
CA VAL A 70 3.42 8.96 3.41
C VAL A 70 3.55 10.35 4.05
N GLY A 71 2.58 10.77 4.86
CA GLY A 71 2.63 12.06 5.55
C GLY A 71 3.82 12.19 6.49
N LEU A 72 4.11 11.15 7.27
CA LEU A 72 5.30 11.11 8.12
C LEU A 72 6.59 11.10 7.30
N ALA A 73 6.63 10.35 6.19
CA ALA A 73 7.80 10.31 5.32
C ALA A 73 8.08 11.66 4.63
N ASP A 74 7.04 12.40 4.21
CA ASP A 74 7.18 13.75 3.67
C ASP A 74 7.66 14.74 4.74
N ALA A 75 7.10 14.70 5.95
CA ALA A 75 7.53 15.55 7.06
C ALA A 75 9.00 15.31 7.45
N VAL A 76 9.42 14.04 7.51
CA VAL A 76 10.82 13.66 7.78
C VAL A 76 11.72 14.09 6.61
N GLY A 77 11.30 13.83 5.37
CA GLY A 77 12.08 14.19 4.18
C GLY A 77 12.37 15.68 4.05
N ARG A 78 11.46 16.52 4.53
CA ARG A 78 11.63 17.99 4.56
C ARG A 78 12.47 18.50 5.73
N THR A 79 12.58 17.75 6.82
CA THR A 79 13.26 18.20 8.05
C THR A 79 14.69 17.72 8.19
N VAL A 80 15.05 16.56 7.62
CA VAL A 80 16.36 15.92 7.87
C VAL A 80 17.54 16.63 7.22
N ILE A 81 17.39 17.23 6.03
CA ILE A 81 18.51 17.86 5.29
C ILE A 81 18.18 19.31 4.87
N ALA A 82 17.41 20.06 5.67
CA ALA A 82 17.08 21.44 5.33
C ALA A 82 18.35 22.28 5.05
N PRO A 83 18.43 23.07 3.93
CA PRO A 83 17.36 23.44 2.99
C PRO A 83 17.12 22.46 1.83
N ALA A 84 17.95 21.42 1.67
CA ALA A 84 17.72 20.36 0.70
C ALA A 84 16.55 19.46 1.16
N GLN A 85 15.74 18.98 0.21
CA GLN A 85 14.58 18.16 0.51
C GLN A 85 14.79 16.76 -0.04
N LEU A 86 14.58 15.74 0.79
CA LEU A 86 14.54 14.36 0.32
C LEU A 86 13.17 14.05 -0.27
N PRO A 87 13.10 13.36 -1.42
CA PRO A 87 11.83 12.87 -1.95
C PRO A 87 11.15 11.94 -0.94
N ALA A 88 9.87 12.17 -0.65
CA ALA A 88 9.10 11.34 0.28
C ALA A 88 9.15 9.85 -0.11
N GLY A 89 9.14 9.53 -1.41
CA GLY A 89 9.25 8.15 -1.90
C GLY A 89 10.56 7.46 -1.51
N LEU A 90 11.67 8.20 -1.41
CA LEU A 90 12.96 7.67 -0.95
C LEU A 90 12.92 7.38 0.55
N VAL A 91 12.35 8.30 1.34
CA VAL A 91 12.17 8.11 2.79
C VAL A 91 11.29 6.88 3.06
N VAL A 92 10.19 6.72 2.33
CA VAL A 92 9.33 5.53 2.44
C VAL A 92 10.08 4.27 2.03
N ALA A 93 10.89 4.29 0.96
CA ALA A 93 11.64 3.10 0.53
C ALA A 93 12.66 2.65 1.59
N VAL A 94 13.37 3.60 2.22
CA VAL A 94 14.31 3.32 3.31
C VAL A 94 13.62 2.68 4.52
N LEU A 95 12.38 3.07 4.83
CA LEU A 95 11.59 2.46 5.91
C LEU A 95 10.92 1.14 5.50
N GLY A 96 10.43 1.07 4.27
CA GLY A 96 9.65 -0.04 3.74
C GLY A 96 10.49 -1.27 3.45
N ALA A 97 11.73 -1.11 2.96
CA ALA A 97 12.64 -2.22 2.70
C ALA A 97 12.96 -3.06 3.96
N PRO A 98 13.41 -2.49 5.10
CA PRO A 98 13.66 -3.27 6.31
C PRO A 98 12.38 -3.87 6.89
N TYR A 99 11.25 -3.16 6.83
CA TYR A 99 9.96 -3.73 7.26
C TYR A 99 9.58 -4.96 6.42
N PHE A 100 9.77 -4.90 5.11
CA PHE A 100 9.47 -6.01 4.22
C PHE A 100 10.39 -7.21 4.44
N VAL A 101 11.69 -6.97 4.67
CA VAL A 101 12.65 -8.03 5.03
C VAL A 101 12.26 -8.68 6.36
N TRP A 102 11.96 -7.88 7.38
CA TRP A 102 11.51 -8.39 8.68
C TRP A 102 10.24 -9.23 8.57
N LEU A 103 9.27 -8.76 7.79
CA LEU A 103 8.03 -9.48 7.55
C LEU A 103 8.27 -10.83 6.84
N LEU A 104 9.18 -10.84 5.86
CA LEU A 104 9.55 -12.03 5.12
C LEU A 104 10.28 -13.05 6.01
N TRP A 105 11.14 -12.61 6.93
CA TRP A 105 11.72 -13.49 7.94
C TRP A 105 10.66 -14.09 8.85
N ARG A 106 9.78 -13.25 9.41
CA ARG A 106 8.72 -13.73 10.29
C ARG A 106 7.77 -14.74 9.63
N SER A 107 7.52 -14.59 8.34
CA SER A 107 6.64 -15.49 7.57
C SER A 107 7.31 -16.82 7.21
N ARG A 108 8.63 -16.95 7.39
CA ARG A 108 9.37 -18.21 7.18
C ARG A 108 9.44 -19.09 8.43
N ASP A 109 9.18 -18.52 9.61
CA ASP A 109 9.20 -19.25 10.89
C ASP A 109 7.84 -19.94 11.21
N VAL A 110 7.09 -20.32 10.18
CA VAL A 110 5.85 -21.11 10.27
C VAL A 110 5.93 -22.25 9.25
#